data_AF-A0A7V5NZP6-F1
#
_entry.id   AF-A0A7V5NZP6-F1
#
_cell.length_a   1.000
_cell.length_b   1.000
_cell.length_c   1.000
_cell.angle_alpha   90.00
_cell.angle_beta   90.00
_cell.angle_gamma   90.00
#
_symmetry.space_group_name_H-M   'P 1'
#
loop_
_entity.id
_entity.type
_entity.pdbx_description
1 polymer ?
#
loop_
_entity_poly.entity_id
_entity_poly.type
_entity_poly.pdbx_seq_one_letter_code
_entity_poly.pdbx_strand_id
1 'polypeptide(L)' 'MKISAKGQVTIPKKWREKFGLWPGTEVDFVPEKGGLKLIKKSLPGKGKLLIKHMKGRGTIKLSTDEIMALTRGED' A
#
# COMPACT_ATOMS: atom_id res chain seq x y z
N MET A 1 -1.13 -12.33 -28.21
CA MET A 1 -2.40 -12.02 -27.52
C MET A 1 -3.06 -10.89 -28.25
N LYS A 2 -4.39 -10.92 -28.42
CA LYS A 2 -5.16 -9.84 -29.06
C LYS A 2 -5.96 -9.13 -27.99
N ILE A 3 -6.17 -7.84 -28.17
CA ILE A 3 -7.10 -7.06 -27.33
C ILE A 3 -8.51 -7.44 -27.77
N SER A 4 -9.39 -7.70 -26.81
CA SER A 4 -10.81 -7.94 -27.12
C SER A 4 -11.48 -6.67 -27.67
N ALA A 5 -12.67 -6.80 -28.27
CA ALA A 5 -13.44 -5.65 -28.75
C ALA A 5 -13.74 -4.61 -27.64
N LYS A 6 -13.73 -5.03 -26.37
CA LYS A 6 -13.94 -4.18 -25.19
C LYS A 6 -12.64 -3.57 -24.63
N GLY A 7 -11.51 -3.71 -25.33
CA GLY A 7 -10.23 -3.18 -24.84
C GLY A 7 -9.53 -4.04 -23.77
N GLN A 8 -10.06 -5.21 -23.43
CA GLN A 8 -9.48 -6.07 -22.39
C GLN A 8 -8.36 -6.95 -22.95
N VAL A 9 -7.29 -7.14 -22.16
CA VAL A 9 -6.19 -8.08 -22.43
C VAL A 9 -6.08 -9.11 -21.31
N THR A 10 -5.80 -10.36 -21.67
CA THR A 10 -5.60 -11.44 -20.70
C THR A 10 -4.16 -11.51 -20.24
N ILE A 11 -3.92 -11.65 -18.93
CA ILE A 11 -2.58 -11.86 -18.38
C ILE A 11 -2.26 -13.36 -18.36
N PRO A 12 -1.19 -13.84 -19.04
CA PRO A 12 -0.80 -15.25 -19.03
C PRO A 12 -0.61 -15.80 -17.61
N LYS A 13 -0.95 -17.08 -17.41
CA LYS A 13 -0.87 -17.77 -16.10
C LYS A 13 0.50 -17.60 -15.41
N LYS A 14 1.60 -17.80 -16.16
CA LYS A 14 2.98 -17.64 -15.65
C LYS A 14 3.25 -16.28 -15.00
N TRP A 15 2.66 -15.22 -15.54
CA TRP A 15 2.84 -13.87 -15.01
C TRP A 15 1.87 -13.57 -13.87
N ARG A 16 0.66 -14.12 -13.91
CA ARG A 16 -0.28 -14.04 -12.78
C ARG A 16 0.30 -14.67 -11.53
N GLU A 17 0.90 -15.85 -11.65
CA GLU A 17 1.53 -16.56 -10.53
C GLU A 17 2.78 -15.84 -10.05
N LYS A 18 3.71 -15.51 -10.97
CA LYS A 18 4.96 -14.83 -10.65
C LYS A 18 4.74 -13.49 -9.95
N PHE A 19 3.74 -12.73 -10.37
CA PHE A 19 3.44 -11.43 -9.79
C PHE A 19 2.28 -11.46 -8.80
N GLY A 20 1.66 -12.61 -8.50
CA GLY A 20 0.51 -12.73 -7.59
C GLY A 20 -0.68 -11.86 -7.97
N LEU A 21 -1.08 -11.88 -9.24
CA LEU A 21 -2.26 -11.17 -9.78
C LEU A 21 -3.48 -12.09 -9.73
N TRP A 22 -4.05 -12.20 -8.53
CA TRP A 22 -5.23 -13.02 -8.23
C TRP A 22 -6.53 -12.21 -8.42
N PRO A 23 -7.70 -12.88 -8.53
CA PRO A 23 -8.99 -12.18 -8.52
C PRO A 23 -9.09 -11.21 -7.34
N GLY A 24 -9.57 -9.98 -7.59
CA GLY A 24 -9.64 -8.91 -6.58
C GLY A 24 -8.36 -8.11 -6.37
N THR A 25 -7.27 -8.42 -7.10
CA THR A 25 -6.07 -7.57 -7.08
C THR A 25 -6.33 -6.27 -7.83
N GLU A 26 -6.25 -5.14 -7.14
CA GLU A 26 -6.26 -3.83 -7.78
C GLU A 26 -4.91 -3.55 -8.46
N VAL A 27 -4.98 -3.03 -9.69
CA VAL A 27 -3.80 -2.73 -10.53
C VAL A 27 -3.97 -1.36 -11.17
N ASP A 28 -2.86 -0.67 -11.37
CA ASP A 28 -2.80 0.59 -12.11
C ASP A 28 -1.93 0.40 -13.37
N PHE A 29 -2.27 1.13 -14.42
CA PHE A 29 -1.47 1.22 -15.64
C PHE A 29 -0.69 2.54 -15.64
N VAL A 30 0.62 2.44 -15.79
CA VAL A 30 1.52 3.60 -15.85
C VAL A 30 2.14 3.66 -17.24
N PRO A 31 2.13 4.82 -17.93
CA PRO A 31 2.82 4.96 -19.19
C PRO A 31 4.34 4.79 -19.00
N GLU A 32 4.96 4.00 -19.87
CA GLU A 32 6.40 3.78 -19.93
C GLU A 32 6.87 3.92 -21.38
N LYS A 33 8.17 4.16 -21.61
CA LYS A 33 8.68 4.36 -22.97
C LYS A 33 8.41 3.11 -23.81
N GLY A 34 7.51 3.25 -24.79
CA GLY A 34 7.12 2.17 -25.69
C GLY A 34 6.02 1.24 -25.17
N GLY A 35 5.33 1.57 -24.06
CA GLY A 35 4.22 0.73 -23.60
C GLY A 35 3.51 1.19 -22.32
N LEU A 36 2.77 0.24 -21.74
CA LEU A 36 2.09 0.40 -20.46
C LEU A 36 2.67 -0.60 -19.47
N LYS A 37 3.04 -0.11 -18.29
CA LYS A 37 3.47 -0.91 -17.16
C LYS A 37 2.29 -1.16 -16.24
N LEU A 38 2.00 -2.43 -15.97
CA LEU A 38 1.00 -2.82 -14.98
C LEU A 38 1.66 -2.95 -13.61
N ILE A 39 1.19 -2.19 -12.64
CA ILE A 39 1.67 -2.23 -11.25
C ILE A 39 0.52 -2.62 -10.33
N LYS A 40 0.82 -3.35 -9.25
CA LYS A 40 -0.17 -3.56 -8.19
C LYS A 40 -0.45 -2.24 -7.51
N LYS A 41 -1.72 -1.94 -7.30
CA LYS A 41 -2.12 -0.78 -6.52
C LYS A 41 -1.81 -1.08 -5.06
N SER A 42 -0.74 -0.47 -4.55
CA SER A 42 -0.50 -0.43 -3.12
C SER A 42 -1.48 0.58 -2.53
N LEU A 43 -2.72 0.16 -2.31
CA LEU A 43 -3.57 0.88 -1.38
C LEU A 43 -2.80 0.93 -0.05
N PRO A 44 -2.57 2.12 0.54
CA PRO A 44 -2.03 2.16 1.88
C PRO A 44 -3.03 1.40 2.74
N GLY A 45 -2.66 0.20 3.19
CA GLY A 45 -3.49 -0.57 4.09
C GLY A 45 -3.87 0.29 5.29
N LYS A 46 -4.99 -0.01 5.96
CA LYS A 46 -5.48 0.76 7.12
C LYS A 46 -4.35 1.11 8.10
N GLY A 47 -3.41 0.18 8.33
CA GLY A 47 -2.21 0.41 9.15
C GLY A 47 -1.26 1.49 8.61
N LYS A 48 -0.98 1.55 7.31
CA LYS A 48 -0.12 2.59 6.71
C LYS A 48 -0.77 3.97 6.77
N LEU A 49 -2.10 4.03 6.64
CA LEU A 49 -2.87 5.27 6.84
C LEU A 49 -2.86 5.71 8.31
N LEU A 50 -3.06 4.77 9.23
CA LEU A 50 -3.00 5.01 10.68
C LEU A 50 -1.61 5.53 11.09
N ILE A 51 -0.54 4.87 10.65
CA ILE A 51 0.85 5.30 10.91
C ILE A 51 1.09 6.70 10.35
N LYS A 52 0.63 6.99 9.12
CA LYS A 52 0.74 8.34 8.54
C LYS A 52 -0.01 9.39 9.37
N HIS A 53 -1.16 9.04 9.94
CA HIS A 53 -1.96 9.93 10.78
C HIS A 53 -1.30 10.18 12.15
N MET A 54 -0.70 9.16 12.75
CA MET A 54 -0.06 9.24 14.07
C MET A 54 1.33 9.89 14.03
N LYS A 55 2.07 9.74 12.91
CA LYS A 55 3.43 10.23 12.78
C LYS A 55 3.51 11.75 12.99
N GLY A 56 4.36 12.19 13.91
CA GLY A 56 4.62 13.61 14.19
C GLY A 56 3.66 14.27 15.17
N ARG A 57 2.67 13.54 15.72
CA ARG A 57 1.72 14.10 16.71
C ARG A 57 2.17 13.98 18.17
N GLY A 58 3.29 13.29 18.44
CA GLY A 58 3.84 13.10 19.79
C GLY A 58 4.80 14.18 20.28
N THR A 59 4.84 15.36 19.65
CA THR A 59 5.68 16.48 20.12
C THR A 59 5.00 17.19 21.29
N ILE A 60 5.25 16.68 22.50
CA ILE A 60 4.90 17.33 23.76
C ILE A 60 6.18 17.64 24.54
N LYS A 61 6.21 18.77 25.25
CA LYS A 61 7.34 19.17 26.11
C LYS A 61 7.26 18.44 27.46
N LEU A 62 7.28 17.11 27.43
CA LEU A 62 7.41 16.30 28.63
C LEU A 62 8.82 15.72 28.68
N SER A 63 9.39 15.70 29.87
CA SER A 63 10.58 14.94 30.18
C SER A 63 10.32 13.43 30.05
N THR A 64 11.39 12.65 29.91
CA THR A 64 11.30 11.18 29.86
C THR A 64 10.58 10.62 31.09
N ASP A 65 10.83 11.18 32.28
CA ASP A 65 10.24 10.72 33.54
C ASP A 65 8.72 10.94 33.58
N GLU A 66 8.25 12.09 33.09
CA GLU A 66 6.82 12.39 32.97
C GLU A 66 6.12 11.47 31.96
N ILE A 67 6.79 11.14 30.85
CA ILE A 67 6.27 10.17 29.86
C ILE A 67 6.19 8.77 30.47
N MET A 68 7.20 8.37 31.23
CA MET A 68 7.25 7.06 31.89
C MET A 68 6.15 6.93 32.96
N ALA A 69 5.90 7.98 33.75
CA ALA A 69 4.81 8.02 34.73
C ALA A 69 3.43 7.88 34.05
N LEU A 70 3.20 8.60 32.95
CA LEU A 70 1.93 8.56 32.21
C LEU A 70 1.63 7.21 31.54
N THR A 71 2.66 6.47 31.14
CA THR A 71 2.51 5.28 30.28
C THR A 71 2.60 3.95 31.00
N ARG A 72 3.09 3.94 32.24
CA ARG A 72 3.21 2.71 33.05
C ARG A 72 2.12 2.53 34.10
N GLY A 73 1.33 3.56 34.36
CA GLY A 73 0.40 3.57 35.50
C GLY A 73 1.14 3.79 36.81
N GLU A 74 0.47 4.42 37.78
CA GLU A 74 0.89 4.37 39.18
C GLU A 74 0.46 3.00 39.73
N ASP A 75 1.37 2.29 40.38
CA ASP A 75 1.00 1.20 41.28
C ASP A 75 0.16 1.74 42.46
#